data_AF-A0A350J8F5-F1
#
_entry.id   AF-A0A350J8F5-F1
#
_cell.length_a   1.000
_cell.length_b   1.000
_cell.length_c   1.000
_cell.angle_alpha   90.00
_cell.angle_beta   90.00
_cell.angle_gamma   90.00
#
_symmetry.space_group_name_H-M   'P 1'
#
loop_
_entity.id
_entity.type
_entity.pdbx_description
1 polymer ?
#
loop_
_entity_poly.entity_id
_entity_poly.type
_entity_poly.pdbx_seq_one_letter_code
_entity_poly.pdbx_strand_id
1 'polypeptide(L)'
;MEKKKQITFWSITCGVPVILGILMGIVFNMGKATGIFPVAWMFLPAAGVMLGQLAVAKDDPDGILPNKGFIYTFLATGIAEILCCILTIFVDNPEVEALGGLDMMSLVGNGIFMIGSIICLILVLADKKDRREKYGLSFKKPVTSILVILLFVVLYFARIFVPAFIEYAITGEFEDLGINAGGILNFVTLPFMFFLTFLPYFGEEYGWRHFLQPRLMNKFGKRLGVLILGIIWGLWHLPINLFFYSPETALQSIIFQVVACICFAFYFAWAYKKSELNIWVVTAIHFLNNNMGALFGAGDGSDNVYTWSVVLLGSLSYIVFLCLPFVFSKVFSSKGEPEKIKA
;
A
#
# COMPACT_ATOMS: atom_id res chain seq x y z
N MET A 1 4.83 25.85 -10.97
CA MET A 1 5.10 24.41 -11.09
C MET A 1 4.54 23.59 -9.92
N GLU A 2 4.94 23.86 -8.68
CA GLU A 2 4.54 23.04 -7.51
C GLU A 2 3.02 22.96 -7.27
N LYS A 3 2.29 24.09 -7.39
CA LYS A 3 0.82 24.10 -7.29
C LYS A 3 0.16 23.19 -8.33
N LYS A 4 0.69 23.15 -9.56
CA LYS A 4 0.16 22.31 -10.65
C LYS A 4 0.39 20.83 -10.34
N LYS A 5 1.59 20.45 -9.88
CA LYS A 5 1.91 19.09 -9.42
C LYS A 5 0.94 18.62 -8.32
N GLN A 6 0.69 19.46 -7.32
CA GLN A 6 -0.21 19.12 -6.21
C GLN A 6 -1.67 18.99 -6.66
N ILE A 7 -2.15 19.88 -7.53
CA ILE A 7 -3.50 19.76 -8.10
C ILE A 7 -3.62 18.45 -8.88
N THR A 8 -2.66 18.13 -9.76
CA THR A 8 -2.69 16.86 -10.50
C THR A 8 -2.66 15.65 -9.58
N PHE A 9 -1.80 15.66 -8.55
CA PHE A 9 -1.75 14.60 -7.54
C PHE A 9 -3.12 14.40 -6.90
N TRP A 10 -3.72 15.43 -6.30
CA TRP A 10 -5.02 15.29 -5.63
C TRP A 10 -6.16 14.91 -6.59
N SER A 11 -6.16 15.43 -7.81
CA SER A 11 -7.18 15.06 -8.82
C SER A 11 -7.12 13.57 -9.18
N ILE A 12 -5.93 13.00 -9.34
CA ILE A 12 -5.79 11.57 -9.65
C ILE A 12 -5.98 10.73 -8.40
N THR A 13 -5.31 11.09 -7.31
CA THR A 13 -5.27 10.33 -6.06
C THR A 13 -6.57 10.38 -5.27
N CYS A 14 -7.42 11.40 -5.42
CA CYS A 14 -8.71 11.45 -4.73
C CYS A 14 -9.91 11.57 -5.67
N GLY A 15 -9.76 12.19 -6.86
CA GLY A 15 -10.85 12.31 -7.83
C GLY A 15 -11.18 10.98 -8.53
N VAL A 16 -10.18 10.26 -9.02
CA VAL A 16 -10.39 8.96 -9.68
C VAL A 16 -11.01 7.92 -8.73
N PRO A 17 -10.58 7.81 -7.46
CA PRO A 17 -11.26 6.99 -6.45
C PRO A 17 -12.75 7.24 -6.28
N VAL A 18 -13.22 8.49 -6.38
CA VAL A 18 -14.66 8.77 -6.29
C VAL A 18 -15.40 8.12 -7.46
N ILE A 19 -14.85 8.23 -8.67
CA ILE A 19 -15.43 7.64 -9.88
C ILE A 19 -15.41 6.11 -9.80
N LEU A 20 -14.24 5.53 -9.47
CA LEU A 20 -14.11 4.09 -9.33
C LEU A 20 -14.95 3.55 -8.18
N GLY A 21 -15.21 4.33 -7.12
CA GLY A 21 -16.04 3.93 -5.98
C GLY A 21 -17.52 3.86 -6.34
N ILE A 22 -18.00 4.79 -7.18
CA ILE A 22 -19.35 4.70 -7.76
C ILE A 22 -19.44 3.46 -8.65
N LEU A 23 -18.43 3.22 -9.49
CA LEU A 23 -18.37 2.06 -10.37
C LEU A 23 -18.37 0.75 -9.57
N MET A 24 -17.56 0.67 -8.52
CA MET A 24 -17.47 -0.45 -7.60
C MET A 24 -18.83 -0.73 -6.93
N GLY A 25 -19.53 0.31 -6.47
CA GLY A 25 -20.88 0.18 -5.92
C GLY A 25 -21.89 -0.35 -6.95
N ILE A 26 -21.80 0.05 -8.22
CA ILE A 26 -22.65 -0.49 -9.29
C ILE A 26 -22.38 -1.99 -9.46
N VAL A 27 -21.12 -2.39 -9.59
CA VAL A 27 -20.71 -3.79 -9.80
C VAL A 27 -21.12 -4.67 -8.62
N PHE A 28 -20.92 -4.16 -7.39
CA PHE A 28 -21.37 -4.83 -6.17
C PHE A 28 -22.89 -5.05 -6.17
N ASN A 29 -23.69 -4.03 -6.51
CA ASN A 29 -25.15 -4.17 -6.58
C ASN A 29 -25.63 -5.06 -7.75
N MET A 30 -24.78 -5.33 -8.73
CA MET A 30 -25.03 -6.34 -9.77
C MET A 30 -24.74 -7.77 -9.28
N GLY A 31 -24.27 -7.95 -8.04
CA GLY A 31 -23.88 -9.25 -7.50
C GLY A 31 -22.58 -9.81 -8.10
N LYS A 32 -21.71 -8.94 -8.62
CA LYS A 32 -20.43 -9.31 -9.22
C LYS A 32 -19.27 -9.00 -8.28
N ALA A 33 -18.23 -9.83 -8.34
CA ALA A 33 -17.01 -9.65 -7.54
C ALA A 33 -16.27 -8.34 -7.90
N THR A 34 -15.71 -7.68 -6.87
CA THR A 34 -15.06 -6.36 -6.94
C THR A 34 -13.55 -6.41 -6.62
N GLY A 35 -12.92 -7.59 -6.61
CA GLY A 35 -11.51 -7.76 -6.19
C GLY A 35 -10.47 -7.04 -7.05
N ILE A 36 -10.79 -6.71 -8.30
CA ILE A 36 -9.89 -5.95 -9.19
C ILE A 36 -9.72 -4.48 -8.75
N PHE A 37 -10.71 -3.93 -8.04
CA PHE A 37 -10.73 -2.50 -7.70
C PHE A 37 -9.62 -2.08 -6.74
N PRO A 38 -9.37 -2.77 -5.60
CA PRO A 38 -8.27 -2.45 -4.71
C PRO A 38 -6.93 -2.35 -5.45
N VAL A 39 -6.59 -3.33 -6.29
CA VAL A 39 -5.32 -3.35 -7.02
C VAL A 39 -5.19 -2.15 -7.96
N ALA A 40 -6.23 -1.85 -8.75
CA ALA A 40 -6.25 -0.67 -9.62
C ALA A 40 -6.08 0.64 -8.82
N TRP A 41 -6.72 0.70 -7.64
CA TRP A 41 -6.66 1.85 -6.73
C TRP A 41 -5.24 2.19 -6.30
N MET A 42 -4.43 1.16 -6.05
CA MET A 42 -3.06 1.29 -5.56
C MET A 42 -2.12 2.01 -6.55
N PHE A 43 -2.44 2.05 -7.86
CA PHE A 43 -1.63 2.76 -8.85
C PHE A 43 -1.80 4.28 -8.81
N LEU A 44 -2.91 4.76 -8.27
CA LEU A 44 -3.36 6.15 -8.41
C LEU A 44 -2.43 7.18 -7.73
N PRO A 45 -1.86 6.94 -6.53
CA PRO A 45 -0.99 7.91 -5.88
C PRO A 45 0.27 8.23 -6.71
N ALA A 46 1.02 7.21 -7.14
CA ALA A 46 2.18 7.41 -8.00
C ALA A 46 1.82 7.93 -9.40
N ALA A 47 0.71 7.47 -9.98
CA ALA A 47 0.23 8.00 -11.26
C ALA A 47 -0.01 9.51 -11.18
N GLY A 48 -0.60 9.99 -10.08
CA GLY A 48 -0.78 11.42 -9.81
C GLY A 48 0.53 12.19 -9.76
N VAL A 49 1.55 11.62 -9.11
CA VAL A 49 2.91 12.21 -9.08
C VAL A 49 3.51 12.27 -10.48
N MET A 50 3.51 11.16 -11.21
CA MET A 50 4.11 11.04 -12.53
C MET A 50 3.44 11.97 -13.55
N LEU A 51 2.11 12.01 -13.58
CA LEU A 51 1.35 12.93 -14.44
C LEU A 51 1.60 14.39 -14.06
N GLY A 52 1.69 14.69 -12.76
CA GLY A 52 2.05 16.02 -12.27
C GLY A 52 3.43 16.46 -12.76
N GLN A 53 4.41 15.57 -12.73
CA GLN A 53 5.76 15.81 -13.25
C GLN A 53 5.76 16.02 -14.77
N LEU A 54 5.07 15.15 -15.54
CA LEU A 54 4.92 15.31 -16.98
C LEU A 54 4.25 16.64 -17.37
N ALA A 55 3.26 17.08 -16.61
CA ALA A 55 2.50 18.31 -16.88
C ALA A 55 3.30 19.60 -16.69
N VAL A 56 4.43 19.56 -15.98
CA VAL A 56 5.36 20.70 -15.80
C VAL A 56 6.72 20.47 -16.44
N ALA A 57 6.91 19.35 -17.15
CA ALA A 57 8.22 18.94 -17.65
C ALA A 57 8.88 19.94 -18.61
N LYS A 58 8.07 20.68 -19.38
CA LYS A 58 8.57 21.72 -20.29
C LYS A 58 9.05 22.99 -19.56
N ASP A 59 8.56 23.18 -18.33
CA ASP A 59 8.86 24.35 -17.50
C ASP A 59 9.95 24.05 -16.44
N ASP A 60 10.42 22.80 -16.35
CA ASP A 60 11.40 22.36 -15.35
C ASP A 60 12.83 22.69 -15.83
N PRO A 61 13.52 23.67 -15.19
CA PRO A 61 14.86 24.09 -15.60
C PRO A 61 15.93 23.01 -15.44
N ASP A 62 15.68 21.96 -14.63
CA ASP A 62 16.60 20.84 -14.47
C ASP A 62 16.43 19.76 -15.56
N GLY A 63 15.44 19.87 -16.46
CA GLY A 63 15.26 19.17 -17.76
C GLY A 63 15.22 17.64 -17.78
N ILE A 64 15.59 16.97 -16.69
CA ILE A 64 15.63 15.53 -16.56
C ILE A 64 14.27 15.15 -15.99
N LEU A 65 13.52 14.30 -16.68
CA LEU A 65 12.38 13.50 -16.18
C LEU A 65 12.91 12.14 -15.70
N PRO A 66 12.13 11.37 -14.89
CA PRO A 66 12.44 9.95 -14.69
C PRO A 66 12.54 9.23 -16.03
N ASN A 67 13.10 8.03 -16.06
CA ASN A 67 13.09 7.21 -17.28
C ASN A 67 11.65 7.19 -17.85
N LYS A 68 11.46 7.79 -19.04
CA LYS A 68 10.13 7.93 -19.64
C LYS A 68 9.50 6.57 -19.91
N GLY A 69 10.33 5.55 -20.22
CA GLY A 69 9.87 4.18 -20.32
C GLY A 69 9.24 3.71 -19.02
N PHE A 70 9.91 3.92 -17.87
CA PHE A 70 9.37 3.53 -16.57
C PHE A 70 8.05 4.23 -16.27
N ILE A 71 7.97 5.54 -16.50
CA ILE A 71 6.74 6.31 -16.30
C ILE A 71 5.61 5.78 -17.19
N TYR A 72 5.87 5.61 -18.49
CA TYR A 72 4.83 5.19 -19.43
C TYR A 72 4.40 3.74 -19.19
N THR A 73 5.31 2.84 -18.84
CA THR A 73 4.95 1.47 -18.44
C THR A 73 4.08 1.49 -17.19
N PHE A 74 4.47 2.21 -16.13
CA PHE A 74 3.67 2.31 -14.91
C PHE A 74 2.27 2.86 -15.17
N LEU A 75 2.17 3.96 -15.93
CA LEU A 75 0.88 4.57 -16.28
C LEU A 75 0.04 3.66 -17.17
N ALA A 76 0.64 2.97 -18.15
CA ALA A 76 -0.07 2.04 -19.01
C ALA A 76 -0.61 0.84 -18.22
N THR A 77 0.18 0.28 -17.30
CA THR A 77 -0.27 -0.77 -16.39
C THR A 77 -1.45 -0.29 -15.54
N GLY A 78 -1.34 0.87 -14.87
CA GLY A 78 -2.45 1.40 -14.07
C GLY A 78 -3.71 1.71 -14.88
N ILE A 79 -3.57 2.19 -16.12
CA ILE A 79 -4.72 2.37 -17.02
C ILE A 79 -5.35 1.02 -17.37
N ALA A 80 -4.55 -0.01 -17.63
CA ALA A 80 -5.07 -1.35 -17.92
C ALA A 80 -5.83 -1.94 -16.73
N GLU A 81 -5.35 -1.76 -15.49
CA GLU A 81 -6.10 -2.16 -14.28
C GLU A 81 -7.46 -1.43 -14.16
N ILE A 82 -7.49 -0.12 -14.45
CA ILE A 82 -8.73 0.67 -14.48
C ILE A 82 -9.68 0.16 -15.57
N LEU A 83 -9.16 -0.21 -16.73
CA LEU A 83 -9.97 -0.81 -17.80
C LEU A 83 -10.56 -2.16 -17.37
N CYS A 84 -9.79 -3.00 -16.66
CA CYS A 84 -10.32 -4.24 -16.06
C CYS A 84 -11.46 -3.94 -15.09
N CYS A 85 -11.35 -2.91 -14.23
CA CYS A 85 -12.45 -2.47 -13.37
C CYS A 85 -13.69 -2.09 -14.17
N ILE A 86 -13.55 -1.31 -15.25
CA ILE A 86 -14.68 -0.88 -16.09
C ILE A 86 -15.33 -2.09 -16.80
N LEU A 87 -14.52 -3.04 -17.26
CA LEU A 87 -15.00 -4.22 -17.97
C LEU A 87 -15.90 -5.11 -17.10
N THR A 88 -15.71 -5.15 -15.77
CA THR A 88 -16.57 -5.92 -14.85
C THR A 88 -18.06 -5.59 -14.97
N ILE A 89 -18.43 -4.38 -15.43
CA ILE A 89 -19.82 -4.02 -15.71
C ILE A 89 -20.37 -4.88 -16.86
N PHE A 90 -19.60 -5.03 -17.93
CA PHE A 90 -20.05 -5.57 -19.21
C PHE A 90 -19.83 -7.07 -19.35
N VAL A 91 -18.89 -7.63 -18.59
CA VAL A 91 -18.53 -9.05 -18.68
C VAL A 91 -18.82 -9.75 -17.35
N ASP A 92 -19.05 -11.05 -17.40
CA ASP A 92 -19.14 -11.85 -16.19
C ASP A 92 -17.78 -11.92 -15.51
N ASN A 93 -17.80 -11.81 -14.19
CA ASN A 93 -16.60 -11.85 -13.35
C ASN A 93 -16.74 -12.91 -12.26
N PRO A 94 -16.81 -14.20 -12.63
CA PRO A 94 -16.96 -15.28 -11.66
C PRO A 94 -15.68 -15.45 -10.85
N GLU A 95 -15.84 -15.93 -9.62
CA GLU A 95 -14.75 -16.41 -8.80
C GLU A 95 -14.26 -17.77 -9.31
N VAL A 96 -12.94 -17.97 -9.25
CA VAL A 96 -12.30 -19.20 -9.68
C VAL A 96 -11.89 -20.00 -8.43
N GLU A 97 -12.73 -20.95 -8.01
CA GLU A 97 -12.51 -21.77 -6.80
C GLU A 97 -11.13 -22.43 -6.78
N ALA A 98 -10.68 -22.97 -7.93
CA ALA A 98 -9.38 -23.62 -8.07
C ALA A 98 -8.18 -22.70 -7.79
N LEU A 99 -8.39 -21.38 -7.79
CA LEU A 99 -7.40 -20.35 -7.49
C LEU A 99 -7.71 -19.62 -6.18
N GLY A 100 -8.40 -20.28 -5.24
CA GLY A 100 -8.67 -19.74 -3.91
C GLY A 100 -9.74 -18.66 -3.89
N GLY A 101 -10.70 -18.70 -4.84
CA GLY A 101 -11.81 -17.75 -4.90
C GLY A 101 -11.49 -16.44 -5.61
N LEU A 102 -10.31 -16.31 -6.24
CA LEU A 102 -9.94 -15.10 -6.96
C LEU A 102 -10.87 -14.88 -8.17
N ASP A 103 -11.39 -13.66 -8.34
CA ASP A 103 -12.22 -13.32 -9.49
C ASP A 103 -11.43 -13.23 -10.80
N MET A 104 -12.11 -13.51 -11.91
CA MET A 104 -11.49 -13.58 -13.24
C MET A 104 -10.77 -12.28 -13.64
N MET A 105 -11.33 -11.11 -13.33
CA MET A 105 -10.71 -9.82 -13.63
C MET A 105 -9.49 -9.56 -12.76
N SER A 106 -9.52 -9.95 -11.49
CA SER A 106 -8.34 -9.96 -10.63
C SER A 106 -7.23 -10.86 -11.18
N LEU A 107 -7.56 -12.03 -11.76
CA LEU A 107 -6.55 -12.90 -12.37
C LEU A 107 -5.88 -12.23 -13.57
N VAL A 108 -6.69 -11.58 -14.43
CA VAL A 108 -6.19 -10.82 -15.58
C VAL A 108 -5.33 -9.64 -15.13
N GLY A 109 -5.80 -8.85 -14.15
CA GLY A 109 -5.06 -7.74 -13.54
C GLY A 109 -3.73 -8.19 -12.95
N ASN A 110 -3.73 -9.30 -12.19
CA ASN A 110 -2.51 -9.91 -11.67
C ASN A 110 -1.49 -10.20 -12.79
N GLY A 111 -1.92 -10.78 -13.90
CA GLY A 111 -1.05 -10.98 -15.07
C GLY A 111 -0.51 -9.66 -15.66
N ILE A 112 -1.37 -8.65 -15.77
CA ILE A 112 -1.03 -7.32 -16.32
C ILE A 112 0.03 -6.62 -15.48
N PHE A 113 -0.20 -6.45 -14.17
CA PHE A 113 0.80 -5.80 -13.32
C PHE A 113 2.04 -6.65 -13.10
N MET A 114 1.96 -7.98 -13.23
CA MET A 114 3.16 -8.81 -13.18
C MET A 114 4.12 -8.52 -14.33
N ILE A 115 3.58 -8.46 -15.56
CA ILE A 115 4.34 -8.07 -16.75
C ILE A 115 4.86 -6.64 -16.58
N GLY A 116 4.00 -5.72 -16.13
CA GLY A 116 4.38 -4.33 -15.83
C GLY A 116 5.52 -4.24 -14.82
N SER A 117 5.51 -5.08 -13.78
CA SER A 117 6.52 -5.11 -12.72
C SER A 117 7.87 -5.53 -13.25
N ILE A 118 7.92 -6.60 -14.05
CA ILE A 118 9.16 -7.07 -14.67
C ILE A 118 9.76 -5.98 -15.57
N ILE A 119 8.94 -5.38 -16.45
CA ILE A 119 9.39 -4.32 -17.35
C ILE A 119 9.90 -3.11 -16.56
N CYS A 120 9.15 -2.65 -15.56
CA CYS A 120 9.55 -1.53 -14.73
C CYS A 120 10.82 -1.80 -13.93
N LEU A 121 10.99 -3.01 -13.39
CA LEU A 121 12.20 -3.42 -12.69
C LEU A 121 13.42 -3.35 -13.61
N ILE A 122 13.31 -3.91 -14.83
CA ILE A 122 14.37 -3.83 -15.84
C ILE A 122 14.71 -2.37 -16.15
N LEU A 123 13.69 -1.53 -16.35
CA LEU A 123 13.87 -0.12 -16.70
C LEU A 123 14.51 0.70 -15.56
N VAL A 124 14.20 0.39 -14.31
CA VAL A 124 14.86 1.00 -13.14
C VAL A 124 16.31 0.52 -13.04
N LEU A 125 16.56 -0.78 -13.18
CA LEU A 125 17.92 -1.33 -13.07
C LEU A 125 18.84 -0.84 -14.20
N ALA A 126 18.29 -0.63 -15.40
CA ALA A 126 18.99 -0.07 -16.55
C ALA A 126 19.20 1.46 -16.48
N ASP A 127 18.53 2.15 -15.55
CA ASP A 127 18.62 3.60 -15.45
C ASP A 127 19.91 4.07 -14.75
N LYS A 128 20.39 5.26 -15.16
CA LYS A 128 21.61 5.86 -14.61
C LYS A 128 21.44 6.14 -13.12
N LYS A 129 22.49 5.90 -12.33
CA LYS A 129 22.49 6.08 -10.88
C LYS A 129 22.01 7.48 -10.45
N ASP A 130 22.53 8.54 -11.07
CA ASP A 130 22.16 9.92 -10.75
C ASP A 130 20.67 10.19 -11.01
N ARG A 131 20.10 9.57 -12.06
CA ARG A 131 18.68 9.68 -12.36
C ARG A 131 17.85 8.99 -11.28
N ARG A 132 18.21 7.76 -10.92
CA ARG A 132 17.54 7.03 -9.82
C ARG A 132 17.60 7.80 -8.50
N GLU A 133 18.73 8.42 -8.18
CA GLU A 133 18.87 9.21 -6.96
C GLU A 133 17.96 10.45 -6.97
N LYS A 134 17.88 11.16 -8.10
CA LYS A 134 17.01 12.33 -8.27
C LYS A 134 15.53 12.00 -8.03
N TYR A 135 15.09 10.78 -8.38
CA TYR A 135 13.70 10.34 -8.23
C TYR A 135 13.42 9.46 -7.02
N GLY A 136 14.39 9.31 -6.11
CA GLY A 136 14.21 8.44 -4.95
C GLY A 136 14.03 6.95 -5.31
N LEU A 137 14.45 6.53 -6.50
CA LEU A 137 14.40 5.14 -6.98
C LEU A 137 15.71 4.38 -6.69
N SER A 138 16.68 5.00 -6.03
CA SER A 138 17.95 4.37 -5.69
C SER A 138 17.83 3.42 -4.51
N PHE A 139 18.48 2.26 -4.65
CA PHE A 139 18.68 1.31 -3.57
C PHE A 139 19.76 1.85 -2.62
N LYS A 140 19.35 2.25 -1.41
CA LYS A 140 20.24 2.80 -0.38
C LYS A 140 20.28 1.91 0.86
N LYS A 141 21.42 1.95 1.56
CA LYS A 141 21.64 1.30 2.88
C LYS A 141 21.15 -0.17 2.94
N PRO A 142 21.67 -1.09 2.11
CA PRO A 142 21.11 -2.44 1.96
C PRO A 142 20.99 -3.21 3.28
N VAL A 143 22.02 -3.16 4.14
CA VAL A 143 21.97 -3.83 5.46
C VAL A 143 20.88 -3.23 6.35
N THR A 144 20.80 -1.91 6.47
CA THR A 144 19.75 -1.24 7.25
C THR A 144 18.36 -1.53 6.69
N SER A 145 18.21 -1.55 5.37
CA SER A 145 16.98 -1.89 4.67
C SER A 145 16.50 -3.30 5.03
N ILE A 146 17.39 -4.29 4.96
CA ILE A 146 17.09 -5.68 5.34
C ILE A 146 16.69 -5.74 6.82
N LEU A 147 17.44 -5.11 7.71
CA LEU A 147 17.14 -5.12 9.15
C LEU A 147 15.78 -4.47 9.48
N VAL A 148 15.43 -3.38 8.80
CA VAL A 148 14.12 -2.71 8.96
C VAL A 148 12.98 -3.57 8.42
N ILE A 149 13.18 -4.27 7.29
CA ILE A 149 12.19 -5.22 6.76
C ILE A 149 12.02 -6.41 7.72
N LEU A 150 13.13 -6.98 8.23
CA LEU A 150 13.08 -8.08 9.19
C LEU A 150 12.41 -7.67 10.50
N LEU A 151 12.65 -6.45 10.98
CA LEU A 151 11.95 -5.90 12.13
C LEU A 151 10.43 -5.88 11.89
N PHE A 152 9.99 -5.51 10.68
CA PHE A 152 8.56 -5.55 10.36
C PHE A 152 7.99 -6.96 10.44
N VAL A 153 8.69 -7.95 9.89
CA VAL A 153 8.27 -9.36 9.94
C VAL A 153 8.15 -9.83 11.40
N VAL A 154 9.12 -9.50 12.26
CA VAL A 154 9.06 -9.81 13.69
C VAL A 154 7.87 -9.14 14.37
N LEU A 155 7.63 -7.85 14.09
CA LEU A 155 6.50 -7.11 14.65
C LEU A 155 5.15 -7.62 14.14
N TYR A 156 5.09 -8.10 12.89
CA TYR A 156 3.92 -8.74 12.33
C TYR A 156 3.60 -10.02 13.12
N PHE A 157 4.58 -10.91 13.31
CA PHE A 157 4.37 -12.11 14.11
C PHE A 157 4.02 -11.80 15.56
N ALA A 158 4.66 -10.79 16.17
CA ALA A 158 4.33 -10.37 17.52
C ALA A 158 2.88 -9.88 17.65
N ARG A 159 2.35 -9.17 16.65
CA ARG A 159 0.95 -8.72 16.61
C ARG A 159 -0.07 -9.85 16.58
N ILE A 160 0.29 -11.01 16.05
CA ILE A 160 -0.57 -12.19 15.94
C ILE A 160 -0.40 -13.08 17.18
N PHE A 161 0.83 -13.47 17.48
CA PHE A 161 1.10 -14.44 18.53
C PHE A 161 0.95 -13.89 19.95
N VAL A 162 1.25 -12.62 20.21
CA VAL A 162 1.13 -12.08 21.58
C VAL A 162 -0.33 -12.05 22.04
N PRO A 163 -1.31 -11.54 21.26
CA PRO A 163 -2.72 -11.67 21.63
C PRO A 163 -3.16 -13.13 21.78
N ALA A 164 -2.78 -14.03 20.87
CA ALA A 164 -3.14 -15.44 20.95
C ALA A 164 -2.60 -16.13 22.23
N PHE A 165 -1.36 -15.81 22.64
CA PHE A 165 -0.81 -16.32 23.90
C PHE A 165 -1.49 -15.72 25.14
N ILE A 166 -1.89 -14.45 25.09
CA ILE A 166 -2.65 -13.81 26.19
C ILE A 166 -4.00 -14.49 26.33
N GLU A 167 -4.70 -14.74 25.21
CA GLU A 167 -5.97 -15.44 25.19
C GLU A 167 -5.84 -16.85 25.78
N TYR A 168 -4.87 -17.63 25.30
CA TYR A 168 -4.56 -18.95 25.87
C TYR A 168 -4.27 -18.92 27.37
N ALA A 169 -3.54 -17.91 27.85
CA ALA A 169 -3.23 -17.78 29.27
C ALA A 169 -4.49 -17.48 30.13
N ILE A 170 -5.54 -16.92 29.54
CA ILE A 170 -6.80 -16.58 30.21
C ILE A 170 -7.80 -17.74 30.11
N THR A 171 -7.95 -18.34 28.93
CA THR A 171 -9.00 -19.33 28.63
C THR A 171 -8.51 -20.77 28.78
N GLY A 172 -7.20 -21.01 28.66
CA GLY A 172 -6.61 -22.34 28.55
C GLY A 172 -6.76 -22.97 27.17
N GLU A 173 -7.36 -22.27 26.20
CA GLU A 173 -7.63 -22.76 24.85
C GLU A 173 -6.82 -21.96 23.82
N PHE A 174 -6.23 -22.67 22.86
CA PHE A 174 -5.48 -22.06 21.76
C PHE A 174 -6.29 -22.24 20.49
N GLU A 175 -6.73 -21.13 19.90
CA GLU A 175 -7.47 -21.14 18.64
C GLU A 175 -6.54 -21.57 17.49
N ASP A 176 -7.08 -22.33 16.54
CA ASP A 176 -6.34 -22.69 15.34
C ASP A 176 -6.07 -21.43 14.51
N LEU A 177 -4.80 -21.11 14.31
CA LEU A 177 -4.35 -19.95 13.54
C LEU A 177 -4.44 -20.18 12.01
N GLY A 178 -4.98 -21.32 11.55
CA GLY A 178 -5.21 -21.60 10.14
C GLY A 178 -3.93 -21.90 9.33
N ILE A 179 -2.81 -22.17 10.01
CA ILE A 179 -1.52 -22.42 9.36
C ILE A 179 -1.56 -23.76 8.62
N ASN A 180 -1.38 -23.72 7.31
CA ASN A 180 -1.41 -24.89 6.45
C ASN A 180 -0.27 -24.87 5.40
N ALA A 181 -0.10 -25.99 4.69
CA ALA A 181 0.97 -26.15 3.70
C ALA A 181 0.92 -25.09 2.58
N GLY A 182 -0.27 -24.69 2.14
CA GLY A 182 -0.46 -23.64 1.14
C GLY A 182 -0.03 -22.26 1.67
N GLY A 183 -0.44 -21.91 2.88
CA GLY A 183 -0.01 -20.68 3.56
C GLY A 183 1.51 -20.61 3.77
N ILE A 184 2.14 -21.73 4.16
CA ILE A 184 3.60 -21.84 4.28
C ILE A 184 4.26 -21.64 2.91
N LEU A 185 3.76 -22.29 1.85
CA LEU A 185 4.28 -22.15 0.50
C LEU A 185 4.18 -20.70 0.00
N ASN A 186 3.05 -20.03 0.24
CA ASN A 186 2.88 -18.60 -0.06
C ASN A 186 3.91 -17.76 0.70
N PHE A 187 4.09 -17.99 2.01
CA PHE A 187 5.04 -17.23 2.81
C PHE A 187 6.49 -17.38 2.33
N VAL A 188 6.95 -18.59 2.04
CA VAL A 188 8.35 -18.82 1.60
C VAL A 188 8.63 -18.28 0.20
N THR A 189 7.60 -18.11 -0.63
CA THR A 189 7.74 -17.56 -1.99
C THR A 189 7.63 -16.03 -2.05
N LEU A 190 7.20 -15.36 -0.97
CA LEU A 190 7.06 -13.89 -0.92
C LEU A 190 8.31 -13.12 -1.40
N PRO A 191 9.56 -13.48 -1.03
CA PRO A 191 10.73 -12.75 -1.51
C PRO A 191 10.89 -12.79 -3.03
N PHE A 192 10.49 -13.90 -3.66
CA PHE A 192 10.48 -14.02 -5.12
C PHE A 192 9.30 -13.25 -5.73
N MET A 193 8.11 -13.42 -5.15
CA MET A 193 6.89 -12.77 -5.63
C MET A 193 6.98 -11.25 -5.58
N PHE A 194 7.69 -10.67 -4.62
CA PHE A 194 7.92 -9.23 -4.54
C PHE A 194 8.39 -8.64 -5.89
N PHE A 195 9.38 -9.25 -6.54
CA PHE A 195 9.91 -8.73 -7.80
C PHE A 195 8.93 -8.86 -8.97
N LEU A 196 7.96 -9.76 -8.86
CA LEU A 196 6.89 -9.94 -9.84
C LEU A 196 5.70 -9.04 -9.56
N THR A 197 5.49 -8.58 -8.33
CA THR A 197 4.22 -7.93 -7.94
C THR A 197 4.37 -6.60 -7.21
N PHE A 198 5.55 -5.98 -7.17
CA PHE A 198 5.78 -4.76 -6.39
C PHE A 198 5.03 -3.52 -6.89
N LEU A 199 4.55 -3.47 -8.15
CA LEU A 199 4.02 -2.25 -8.77
C LEU A 199 2.86 -1.58 -8.02
N PRO A 200 1.79 -2.30 -7.61
CA PRO A 200 0.70 -1.70 -6.86
C PRO A 200 1.20 -1.05 -5.56
N TYR A 201 2.02 -1.78 -4.79
CA TYR A 201 2.61 -1.30 -3.53
C TYR A 201 3.53 -0.09 -3.74
N PHE A 202 4.31 -0.09 -4.83
CA PHE A 202 5.11 1.06 -5.21
C PHE A 202 4.21 2.25 -5.57
N GLY A 203 3.09 1.98 -6.26
CA GLY A 203 2.10 2.96 -6.64
C GLY A 203 1.58 3.76 -5.46
N GLU A 204 1.24 3.08 -4.38
CA GLU A 204 0.82 3.73 -3.14
C GLU A 204 1.96 4.46 -2.46
N GLU A 205 3.04 3.76 -2.14
CA GLU A 205 4.10 4.30 -1.29
C GLU A 205 4.86 5.46 -1.95
N TYR A 206 4.99 5.46 -3.28
CA TYR A 206 5.62 6.58 -3.98
C TYR A 206 4.75 7.85 -3.93
N GLY A 207 3.42 7.72 -4.00
CA GLY A 207 2.53 8.86 -3.77
C GLY A 207 2.47 9.29 -2.30
N TRP A 208 2.29 8.34 -1.39
CA TRP A 208 2.09 8.65 0.03
C TRP A 208 3.36 9.06 0.75
N ARG A 209 4.47 8.30 0.62
CA ARG A 209 5.71 8.53 1.38
C ARG A 209 6.68 9.44 0.68
N HIS A 210 6.88 9.25 -0.62
CA HIS A 210 7.85 10.04 -1.36
C HIS A 210 7.29 11.44 -1.67
N PHE A 211 6.02 11.54 -2.07
CA PHE A 211 5.42 12.82 -2.46
C PHE A 211 4.66 13.53 -1.32
N LEU A 212 3.64 12.91 -0.72
CA LEU A 212 2.74 13.62 0.20
C LEU A 212 3.31 13.80 1.61
N GLN A 213 3.90 12.75 2.20
CA GLN A 213 4.40 12.75 3.57
C GLN A 213 5.36 13.91 3.89
N PRO A 214 6.38 14.22 3.06
CA PRO A 214 7.32 15.30 3.37
C PRO A 214 6.62 16.66 3.39
N ARG A 215 5.63 16.87 2.51
CA ARG A 215 4.84 18.10 2.44
C ARG A 215 4.00 18.29 3.70
N LEU A 216 3.35 17.23 4.18
CA LEU A 216 2.58 17.27 5.43
C LEU A 216 3.47 17.46 6.66
N MET A 217 4.61 16.76 6.73
CA MET A 217 5.58 16.91 7.82
C MET A 217 6.19 18.31 7.87
N ASN A 218 6.48 18.92 6.72
CA ASN A 218 7.00 20.28 6.64
C ASN A 218 5.95 21.34 7.03
N LYS A 219 4.67 21.11 6.70
CA LYS A 219 3.59 22.06 6.98
C LYS A 219 3.06 21.98 8.41
N PHE A 220 2.87 20.78 8.94
CA PHE A 220 2.20 20.54 10.23
C PHE A 220 3.15 20.04 11.33
N GLY A 221 4.44 19.86 11.02
CA GLY A 221 5.40 19.22 11.89
C GLY A 221 5.42 17.70 11.74
N LYS A 222 6.50 17.06 12.18
CA LYS A 222 6.79 15.65 11.88
C LYS A 222 5.70 14.68 12.33
N ARG A 223 5.26 14.76 13.60
CA ARG A 223 4.25 13.82 14.16
C ARG A 223 2.87 14.06 13.58
N LEU A 224 2.41 15.32 13.61
CA LEU A 224 1.08 15.68 13.12
C LEU A 224 0.97 15.47 11.61
N GLY A 225 2.02 15.73 10.83
CA GLY A 225 2.03 15.45 9.39
C GLY A 225 1.87 13.96 9.06
N VAL A 226 2.51 13.07 9.83
CA VAL A 226 2.34 11.61 9.68
C VAL A 226 0.95 11.14 10.14
N LEU A 227 0.43 11.70 11.24
CA LEU A 227 -0.93 11.41 11.69
C LEU A 227 -1.97 11.79 10.64
N ILE A 228 -1.87 12.99 10.06
CA ILE A 228 -2.75 13.47 8.99
C ILE A 228 -2.65 12.54 7.78
N LEU A 229 -1.45 12.13 7.39
CA LEU A 229 -1.26 11.18 6.30
C LEU A 229 -1.97 9.85 6.58
N GLY A 230 -1.83 9.31 7.79
CA GLY A 230 -2.49 8.07 8.20
C GLY A 230 -4.02 8.16 8.12
N ILE A 231 -4.61 9.28 8.55
CA ILE A 231 -6.04 9.54 8.45
C ILE A 231 -6.49 9.61 6.99
N ILE A 232 -5.79 10.40 6.16
CA ILE A 232 -6.10 10.53 4.73
C ILE A 232 -6.03 9.16 4.06
N TRP A 233 -4.98 8.40 4.33
CA TRP A 233 -4.79 7.08 3.74
C TRP A 233 -5.87 6.09 4.20
N GLY A 234 -6.23 6.08 5.49
CA GLY A 234 -7.31 5.24 6.00
C GLY A 234 -8.66 5.57 5.36
N LEU A 235 -9.04 6.85 5.32
CA LEU A 235 -10.30 7.29 4.71
C LEU A 235 -10.32 7.12 3.19
N TRP A 236 -9.16 7.09 2.52
CA TRP A 236 -9.06 6.85 1.09
C TRP A 236 -9.52 5.44 0.67
N HIS A 237 -9.55 4.49 1.60
CA HIS A 237 -10.08 3.14 1.38
C HIS A 237 -11.60 3.05 1.58
N LEU A 238 -12.32 4.17 1.78
CA LEU A 238 -13.74 4.14 2.14
C LEU A 238 -14.61 3.32 1.16
N PRO A 239 -14.53 3.49 -0.16
CA PRO A 239 -15.31 2.64 -1.09
C PRO A 239 -14.95 1.17 -1.01
N ILE A 240 -13.66 0.85 -0.81
CA ILE A 240 -13.19 -0.52 -0.71
C ILE A 240 -13.72 -1.20 0.57
N ASN A 241 -13.79 -0.48 1.68
CA ASN A 241 -14.40 -1.00 2.91
C ASN A 241 -15.89 -1.32 2.72
N LEU A 242 -16.59 -0.50 1.95
CA LEU A 242 -18.04 -0.63 1.74
C LEU A 242 -18.41 -1.78 0.78
N PHE A 243 -17.59 -2.06 -0.22
CA PHE A 243 -17.97 -2.90 -1.36
C PHE A 243 -17.02 -4.07 -1.63
N PHE A 244 -15.98 -4.26 -0.81
CA PHE A 244 -15.04 -5.39 -0.94
C PHE A 244 -14.62 -5.93 0.43
N TYR A 245 -13.98 -5.12 1.28
CA TYR A 245 -13.36 -5.68 2.49
C TYR A 245 -14.35 -6.23 3.50
N SER A 246 -15.44 -5.50 3.77
CA SER A 246 -16.39 -5.86 4.82
C SER A 246 -17.75 -5.18 4.62
N PRO A 247 -18.50 -5.49 3.56
CA PRO A 247 -19.79 -4.83 3.29
C PRO A 247 -20.79 -4.98 4.44
N GLU A 248 -20.83 -6.14 5.10
CA GLU A 248 -21.74 -6.42 6.22
C GLU A 248 -21.39 -5.61 7.49
N THR A 249 -20.10 -5.39 7.75
CA THR A 249 -19.61 -4.67 8.95
C THR A 249 -18.77 -3.45 8.57
N ALA A 250 -19.25 -2.67 7.61
CA ALA A 250 -18.48 -1.59 7.01
C ALA A 250 -17.99 -0.54 8.01
N LEU A 251 -18.81 -0.18 9.02
CA LEU A 251 -18.41 0.80 10.04
C LEU A 251 -17.20 0.31 10.86
N GLN A 252 -17.22 -0.96 11.28
CA GLN A 252 -16.14 -1.62 11.99
C GLN A 252 -14.87 -1.64 11.13
N SER A 253 -14.99 -2.01 9.86
CA SER A 253 -13.89 -2.04 8.91
C SER A 253 -13.29 -0.65 8.67
N ILE A 254 -14.10 0.39 8.48
CA ILE A 254 -13.62 1.78 8.30
C ILE A 254 -12.83 2.25 9.52
N ILE A 255 -13.35 2.04 10.73
CA ILE A 255 -12.67 2.46 11.96
C ILE A 255 -11.35 1.70 12.10
N PHE A 256 -11.38 0.38 11.90
CA PHE A 256 -10.19 -0.46 11.98
C PHE A 256 -9.13 -0.06 10.94
N GLN A 257 -9.54 0.17 9.69
CA GLN A 257 -8.68 0.61 8.60
C GLN A 257 -8.00 1.94 8.90
N VAL A 258 -8.73 2.93 9.44
CA VAL A 258 -8.15 4.22 9.81
C VAL A 258 -7.10 4.06 10.91
N VAL A 259 -7.38 3.28 11.94
CA VAL A 259 -6.39 3.02 13.02
C VAL A 259 -5.17 2.29 12.47
N ALA A 260 -5.36 1.26 11.65
CA ALA A 260 -4.27 0.50 11.03
C ALA A 260 -3.40 1.40 10.15
N CYS A 261 -3.99 2.21 9.26
CA CYS A 261 -3.27 3.14 8.39
C CYS A 261 -2.49 4.20 9.18
N ILE A 262 -3.00 4.70 10.31
CA ILE A 262 -2.25 5.60 11.20
C ILE A 262 -1.02 4.89 11.78
N CYS A 263 -1.18 3.67 12.29
CA CYS A 263 -0.09 2.92 12.87
C CYS A 263 0.99 2.59 11.81
N PHE A 264 0.56 2.13 10.63
CA PHE A 264 1.47 1.94 9.50
C PHE A 264 2.15 3.23 9.06
N ALA A 265 1.45 4.36 9.01
CA ALA A 265 2.05 5.64 8.62
C ALA A 265 3.24 6.00 9.54
N PHE A 266 3.13 5.76 10.86
CA PHE A 266 4.26 5.98 11.78
C PHE A 266 5.41 5.00 11.54
N TYR A 267 5.14 3.71 11.39
CA TYR A 267 6.18 2.72 11.10
C TYR A 267 6.87 3.01 9.76
N PHE A 268 6.11 3.30 8.71
CA PHE A 268 6.60 3.52 7.36
C PHE A 268 7.39 4.82 7.28
N ALA A 269 6.94 5.90 7.94
CA ALA A 269 7.70 7.13 8.03
C ALA A 269 9.04 6.94 8.75
N TRP A 270 9.05 6.15 9.83
CA TRP A 270 10.29 5.79 10.52
C TRP A 270 11.20 4.93 9.64
N ALA A 271 10.67 3.88 9.00
CA ALA A 271 11.39 2.95 8.15
C ALA A 271 12.02 3.68 6.96
N TYR A 272 11.23 4.52 6.27
CA TYR A 272 11.65 5.32 5.13
C TYR A 272 12.81 6.25 5.49
N LYS A 273 12.75 6.92 6.65
CA LYS A 273 13.85 7.77 7.10
C LYS A 273 15.07 6.97 7.54
N LYS A 274 14.86 5.86 8.25
CA LYS A 274 15.94 5.00 8.76
C LYS A 274 16.73 4.36 7.61
N SER A 275 16.08 4.09 6.47
CA SER A 275 16.68 3.56 5.25
C SER A 275 17.20 4.63 4.27
N GLU A 276 17.34 5.89 4.71
CA GLU A 276 17.84 7.01 3.90
C GLU A 276 16.96 7.33 2.67
N LEU A 277 15.64 7.35 2.89
CA LEU A 277 14.61 7.62 1.88
C LEU A 277 14.57 6.55 0.76
N ASN A 278 14.89 5.30 1.11
CA ASN A 278 14.80 4.17 0.18
C ASN A 278 13.34 3.73 0.03
N ILE A 279 12.73 4.04 -1.12
CA ILE A 279 11.31 3.74 -1.39
C ILE A 279 11.04 2.23 -1.40
N TRP A 280 12.01 1.44 -1.86
CA TRP A 280 11.87 -0.02 -1.98
C TRP A 280 11.65 -0.69 -0.63
N VAL A 281 12.12 -0.09 0.48
CA VAL A 281 11.90 -0.61 1.83
C VAL A 281 10.43 -0.51 2.22
N VAL A 282 9.80 0.65 2.04
CA VAL A 282 8.38 0.81 2.39
C VAL A 282 7.48 0.05 1.41
N THR A 283 7.85 -0.04 0.14
CA THR A 283 7.17 -0.89 -0.85
C THR A 283 7.22 -2.37 -0.44
N ALA A 284 8.38 -2.87 -0.01
CA ALA A 284 8.52 -4.26 0.46
C ALA A 284 7.73 -4.52 1.75
N ILE A 285 7.74 -3.58 2.69
CA ILE A 285 6.97 -3.70 3.94
C ILE A 285 5.47 -3.72 3.67
N HIS A 286 4.98 -2.85 2.78
CA HIS A 286 3.58 -2.85 2.37
C HIS A 286 3.21 -4.18 1.67
N PHE A 287 4.04 -4.63 0.72
CA PHE A 287 3.88 -5.94 0.08
C PHE A 287 3.80 -7.08 1.11
N LEU A 288 4.74 -7.15 2.04
CA LEU A 288 4.73 -8.18 3.09
C LEU A 288 3.47 -8.11 3.94
N ASN A 289 3.03 -6.92 4.33
CA ASN A 289 1.81 -6.75 5.12
C ASN A 289 0.58 -7.39 4.45
N ASN A 290 0.38 -7.10 3.16
CA ASN A 290 -0.83 -7.53 2.46
C ASN A 290 -0.79 -9.02 2.11
N ASN A 291 0.40 -9.64 2.05
CA ASN A 291 0.53 -11.03 1.61
C ASN A 291 0.84 -12.03 2.74
N MET A 292 1.34 -11.57 3.90
CA MET A 292 1.65 -12.46 5.02
C MET A 292 0.40 -13.06 5.71
N GLY A 293 -0.79 -12.46 5.51
CA GLY A 293 -2.04 -12.99 6.05
C GLY A 293 -2.35 -14.40 5.57
N ALA A 294 -1.99 -14.73 4.33
CA ALA A 294 -2.21 -16.06 3.75
C ALA A 294 -1.51 -17.19 4.52
N LEU A 295 -0.45 -16.89 5.30
CA LEU A 295 0.18 -17.86 6.20
C LEU A 295 -0.79 -18.39 7.26
N PHE A 296 -1.73 -17.54 7.68
CA PHE A 296 -2.71 -17.79 8.74
C PHE A 296 -4.09 -18.11 8.17
N GLY A 297 -4.15 -18.62 6.93
CA GLY A 297 -5.40 -18.98 6.27
C GLY A 297 -6.30 -17.80 5.92
N ALA A 298 -5.80 -16.55 6.00
CA ALA A 298 -6.57 -15.39 5.56
C ALA A 298 -6.81 -15.45 4.04
N GLY A 299 -8.05 -15.13 3.63
CA GLY A 299 -8.43 -15.01 2.22
C GLY A 299 -7.83 -13.77 1.54
N ASP A 300 -8.39 -13.40 0.40
CA ASP A 300 -7.99 -12.21 -0.39
C ASP A 300 -8.38 -10.86 0.27
N GLY A 301 -9.03 -10.93 1.43
CA GLY A 301 -9.49 -9.78 2.20
C GLY A 301 -10.93 -9.35 1.88
N SER A 302 -11.63 -10.04 0.98
CA SER A 302 -13.05 -9.83 0.71
C SER A 302 -13.94 -10.32 1.86
N ASP A 303 -15.09 -9.67 2.02
CA ASP A 303 -16.21 -10.11 2.86
C ASP A 303 -15.86 -10.51 4.31
N ASN A 304 -14.84 -9.87 4.89
CA ASN A 304 -14.51 -10.04 6.30
C ASN A 304 -15.65 -9.55 7.18
N VAL A 305 -15.90 -10.27 8.29
CA VAL A 305 -16.88 -9.85 9.29
C VAL A 305 -16.16 -9.46 10.57
N TYR A 306 -16.27 -8.19 10.94
CA TYR A 306 -15.62 -7.62 12.12
C TYR A 306 -16.60 -7.38 13.26
N THR A 307 -16.36 -8.05 14.37
CA THR A 307 -17.00 -7.71 15.65
C THR A 307 -16.29 -6.52 16.31
N TRP A 308 -16.96 -5.83 17.22
CA TRP A 308 -16.32 -4.73 17.97
C TRP A 308 -15.15 -5.18 18.84
N SER A 309 -15.15 -6.43 19.33
CA SER A 309 -14.01 -6.98 20.07
C SER A 309 -12.79 -7.15 19.15
N VAL A 310 -12.99 -7.65 17.93
CA VAL A 310 -11.92 -7.75 16.92
C VAL A 310 -11.37 -6.36 16.57
N VAL A 311 -12.24 -5.37 16.34
CA VAL A 311 -11.82 -3.99 16.07
C VAL A 311 -10.98 -3.44 17.24
N LEU A 312 -11.45 -3.60 18.48
CA LEU A 312 -10.77 -3.07 19.65
C LEU A 312 -9.41 -3.75 19.87
N LEU A 313 -9.37 -5.08 19.94
CA LEU A 313 -8.15 -5.86 20.21
C LEU A 313 -7.15 -5.72 19.06
N GLY A 314 -7.62 -5.80 17.82
CA GLY A 314 -6.82 -5.56 16.63
C GLY A 314 -6.20 -4.16 16.64
N SER A 315 -7.01 -3.13 16.89
CA SER A 315 -6.55 -1.72 16.96
C SER A 315 -5.48 -1.54 18.04
N LEU A 316 -5.68 -2.11 19.23
CA LEU A 316 -4.70 -2.08 20.30
C LEU A 316 -3.39 -2.76 19.90
N SER A 317 -3.47 -3.92 19.24
CA SER A 317 -2.29 -4.62 18.70
C SER A 317 -1.53 -3.73 17.69
N TYR A 318 -2.23 -3.09 16.75
CA TYR A 318 -1.61 -2.11 15.84
C TYR A 318 -0.92 -0.96 16.57
N ILE A 319 -1.59 -0.37 17.55
CA ILE A 319 -1.05 0.76 18.32
C ILE A 319 0.21 0.35 19.08
N VAL A 320 0.18 -0.77 19.79
CA VAL A 320 1.28 -1.25 20.63
C VAL A 320 2.50 -1.60 19.80
N PHE A 321 2.33 -2.30 18.68
CA PHE A 321 3.47 -2.83 17.93
C PHE A 321 3.96 -1.93 16.80
N LEU A 322 3.10 -1.09 16.20
CA LEU A 322 3.46 -0.30 15.01
C LEU A 322 3.36 1.22 15.19
N CYS A 323 2.68 1.70 16.24
CA CYS A 323 2.57 3.15 16.49
C CYS A 323 3.45 3.63 17.64
N LEU A 324 3.20 3.15 18.87
CA LEU A 324 3.83 3.66 20.09
C LEU A 324 5.37 3.61 20.07
N PRO A 325 6.04 2.52 19.63
CA PRO A 325 7.50 2.49 19.62
C PRO A 325 8.11 3.52 18.66
N PHE A 326 7.36 3.89 17.61
CA PHE A 326 7.87 4.68 16.51
C PHE A 326 7.56 6.16 16.65
N VAL A 327 6.36 6.54 17.11
CA VAL A 327 5.95 7.96 17.29
C VAL A 327 6.86 8.73 18.25
N PHE A 328 7.44 8.03 19.23
CA PHE A 328 8.38 8.60 20.20
C PHE A 328 9.85 8.47 19.80
N SER A 329 10.15 7.88 18.64
CA SER A 329 11.52 7.74 18.16
C SER A 329 12.17 9.09 17.84
N LYS A 330 13.51 9.10 17.85
CA LYS A 330 14.32 10.31 17.54
C LYS A 330 14.05 10.86 16.14
N VAL A 331 13.56 10.04 15.20
CA VAL A 331 13.15 10.46 13.85
C VAL A 331 12.15 11.60 13.88
N PHE A 332 11.19 11.55 14.82
CA PHE A 332 10.13 12.55 14.96
C PHE A 332 10.44 13.64 15.99
N SER A 333 11.63 13.65 16.60
CA SER A 333 12.05 14.72 17.50
C SER A 333 12.33 16.02 16.73
N SER A 334 12.02 17.16 17.34
CA SER A 334 12.07 18.51 16.73
C SER A 334 13.48 19.00 16.37
N LYS A 335 14.55 18.29 16.73
CA LYS A 335 15.94 18.70 16.54
C LYS A 335 16.53 18.42 15.14
N GLY A 336 15.75 18.49 14.07
CA GLY A 336 16.27 18.27 12.72
C GLY A 336 15.63 19.20 11.70
N GLU A 337 16.48 19.77 10.84
CA GLU A 337 16.11 20.70 9.77
C GLU A 337 14.93 20.20 8.91
N PRO A 338 14.14 21.11 8.34
CA PRO A 338 13.10 20.77 7.38
C PRO A 338 13.72 20.07 6.16
N GLU A 339 13.30 18.83 5.90
CA GLU A 339 13.81 18.04 4.79
C GLU A 339 13.22 18.57 3.48
N LYS A 340 14.08 19.16 2.64
CA LYS A 340 13.74 19.52 1.26
C LYS A 340 13.76 18.26 0.40
N ILE A 341 12.64 17.53 0.36
CA ILE A 341 12.42 16.53 -0.69
C ILE A 341 11.99 17.29 -1.95
N LYS A 342 12.91 17.39 -2.93
CA LYS A 342 12.61 17.85 -4.29
C LYS A 342 11.85 16.73 -5.02
N ALA A 343 10.52 16.68 -4.93
CA ALA A 343 9.69 15.78 -5.74
C ALA A 343 8.75 16.57 -6.66
#